data_AF-A0A6P4FSV7-F1
#
_entry.id   AF-A0A6P4FSV7-F1
#
_cell.length_a   1.000
_cell.length_b   1.000
_cell.length_c   1.000
_cell.angle_alpha   90.00
_cell.angle_beta   90.00
_cell.angle_gamma   90.00
#
_symmetry.space_group_name_H-M   'P 1'
#
loop_
_entity.id
_entity.type
_entity.pdbx_description
1 polymer ?
#
loop_
_entity_poly.entity_id
_entity_poly.type
_entity_poly.pdbx_seq_one_letter_code
_entity_poly.pdbx_strand_id
1 'polypeptide(L)'
;MLNSVLFARDKWLSRRGLILPSIGNLWLIGAHDPHRFANLNFWHNVEGFDMGCVRKPFSRQPLVDCVPIQQLLTDECFIHSTQLNFARNEPVVFCSNFQLTVRRAGIINMLVLYFDVGFPAGKSEKPVTLSTSPRSPWTHWEQTLLHLDEPLFVKPNDRVRGKLAMMPSGMDGRSMNFDLNISFRGDRTRVESFKSFSSAGSKCDIIRPDQLGTT
;
A
#
# COMPACT_ATOMS: atom_id res chain seq x y z
N MET A 1 1.06 -15.04 -7.50
CA MET A 1 0.64 -16.03 -8.52
C MET A 1 -0.73 -15.72 -9.16
N LEU A 2 -1.24 -14.49 -9.07
CA LEU A 2 -2.59 -14.17 -9.55
C LEU A 2 -2.81 -14.55 -11.02
N ASN A 3 -1.92 -14.13 -11.92
CA ASN A 3 -2.03 -14.42 -13.35
C ASN A 3 -2.06 -15.92 -13.67
N SER A 4 -1.33 -16.74 -12.88
CA SER A 4 -1.34 -18.20 -13.01
C SER A 4 -2.69 -18.79 -12.60
N VAL A 5 -3.32 -18.24 -11.55
CA VAL A 5 -4.67 -18.65 -11.11
C VAL A 5 -5.71 -18.27 -12.15
N LEU A 6 -5.64 -17.06 -12.71
CA LEU A 6 -6.56 -16.60 -13.77
C LEU A 6 -6.38 -17.42 -15.05
N PHE A 7 -5.14 -17.76 -15.43
CA PHE A 7 -4.87 -18.68 -16.53
C PHE A 7 -5.52 -20.05 -16.29
N ALA A 8 -5.37 -20.61 -15.09
CA ALA A 8 -5.96 -21.89 -14.74
C ALA A 8 -7.50 -21.83 -14.76
N ARG A 9 -8.08 -20.74 -14.27
CA ARG A 9 -9.53 -20.49 -14.36
C ARG A 9 -10.00 -20.55 -15.81
N ASP A 10 -9.39 -19.76 -16.67
CA ASP A 10 -9.82 -19.59 -18.05
C ASP A 10 -9.69 -20.88 -18.86
N LYS A 11 -8.67 -21.70 -18.54
CA LYS A 11 -8.38 -22.93 -19.28
C LYS A 11 -9.11 -24.16 -18.76
N TRP A 12 -9.32 -24.26 -17.44
CA TRP A 12 -9.71 -25.53 -16.82
C TRP A 12 -10.94 -25.44 -15.90
N LEU A 13 -11.39 -24.25 -15.51
CA LEU A 13 -12.56 -24.15 -14.64
C LEU A 13 -13.84 -24.42 -15.43
N SER A 14 -14.67 -25.33 -14.93
CA SER A 14 -15.99 -25.58 -15.50
C SER A 14 -16.90 -24.36 -15.34
N ARG A 15 -17.95 -24.24 -16.17
CA ARG A 15 -18.86 -23.08 -16.17
C ARG A 15 -19.53 -22.78 -14.82
N ARG A 16 -19.61 -23.76 -13.92
CA ARG A 16 -20.15 -23.62 -12.55
C ARG A 16 -19.10 -23.89 -11.47
N GLY A 17 -17.83 -23.87 -11.84
CA GLY A 17 -16.73 -24.06 -10.91
C GLY A 17 -16.62 -22.90 -9.93
N LEU A 18 -16.04 -23.18 -8.77
CA LEU A 18 -15.77 -22.19 -7.73
C LEU A 18 -14.29 -21.86 -7.71
N ILE A 19 -13.98 -20.58 -7.49
CA ILE A 19 -12.62 -20.09 -7.25
C ILE A 19 -12.54 -19.68 -5.79
N LEU A 20 -11.52 -20.17 -5.09
CA LEU A 20 -11.30 -19.94 -3.67
C LEU A 20 -9.89 -19.35 -3.46
N PRO A 21 -9.76 -18.13 -2.89
CA PRO A 21 -10.84 -17.17 -2.63
C PRO A 21 -11.47 -16.66 -3.95
N SER A 22 -12.67 -16.06 -3.88
CA SER A 22 -13.33 -15.49 -5.07
C SER A 22 -13.10 -13.98 -5.23
N ILE A 23 -12.71 -13.30 -4.14
CA ILE A 23 -12.49 -11.87 -4.10
C ILE A 23 -11.25 -11.56 -3.25
N GLY A 24 -10.47 -10.58 -3.68
CA GLY A 24 -9.44 -9.95 -2.85
C GLY A 24 -9.67 -8.44 -2.78
N ASN A 25 -9.65 -7.88 -1.58
CA ASN A 25 -9.82 -6.45 -1.35
C ASN A 25 -8.56 -5.86 -0.74
N LEU A 26 -8.20 -4.67 -1.19
CA LEU A 26 -7.07 -3.90 -0.68
C LEU A 26 -7.56 -2.71 0.13
N TRP A 27 -6.92 -2.47 1.26
CA TRP A 27 -7.28 -1.45 2.23
C TRP A 27 -6.06 -0.63 2.66
N LEU A 28 -6.31 0.59 3.12
CA LEU A 28 -5.30 1.55 3.54
C LEU A 28 -5.64 2.14 4.92
N ILE A 29 -4.64 2.29 5.80
CA ILE A 29 -4.77 2.94 7.11
C ILE A 29 -3.58 3.89 7.33
N GLY A 30 -3.79 5.02 8.01
CA GLY A 30 -2.72 5.91 8.47
C GLY A 30 -2.20 5.52 9.86
N ALA A 31 -0.88 5.45 10.01
CA ALA A 31 -0.25 4.99 11.24
C ALA A 31 1.03 5.77 11.60
N HIS A 32 1.50 5.54 12.82
CA HIS A 32 2.72 6.09 13.39
C HIS A 32 3.75 4.99 13.65
N ASP A 33 4.90 5.07 13.00
CA ASP A 33 6.08 4.28 13.28
C ASP A 33 7.08 5.10 14.13
N PRO A 34 7.29 4.77 15.42
CA PRO A 34 8.21 5.50 16.28
C PRO A 34 9.69 5.28 15.92
N HIS A 35 10.03 4.20 15.22
CA HIS A 35 11.41 3.84 14.87
C HIS A 35 11.89 4.52 13.59
N ARG A 36 10.96 5.06 12.78
CA ARG A 36 11.27 5.68 11.49
C ARG A 36 12.39 6.72 11.55
N PHE A 37 12.35 7.62 12.53
CA PHE A 37 13.34 8.69 12.65
C PHE A 37 14.73 8.15 12.99
N ALA A 38 14.82 7.21 13.93
CA ALA A 38 16.07 6.54 14.28
C ALA A 38 16.66 5.77 13.09
N ASN A 39 15.84 5.03 12.35
CA ASN A 39 16.25 4.25 11.19
C ASN A 39 16.78 5.12 10.04
N LEU A 40 16.21 6.31 9.83
CA LEU A 40 16.71 7.25 8.81
C LEU A 40 17.99 7.96 9.25
N ASN A 41 18.09 8.32 10.54
CA ASN A 41 19.26 9.03 11.07
C ASN A 41 20.48 8.15 11.26
N PHE A 42 20.30 6.84 11.43
CA PHE A 42 21.39 5.86 11.45
C PHE A 42 22.37 6.08 10.29
N TRP A 43 21.85 6.37 9.09
CA TRP A 43 22.67 6.56 7.90
C TRP A 43 23.53 7.84 7.92
N HIS A 44 23.23 8.83 8.75
CA HIS A 44 24.07 10.04 8.85
C HIS A 44 25.40 9.79 9.56
N ASN A 45 25.49 8.73 10.36
CA ASN A 45 26.71 8.38 11.06
C ASN A 45 26.72 6.88 11.38
N VAL A 46 27.31 6.11 10.48
CA VAL A 46 27.58 4.69 10.67
C VAL A 46 29.04 4.55 11.06
N GLU A 47 29.33 4.44 12.36
CA GLU A 47 30.69 4.29 12.90
C GLU A 47 31.69 5.38 12.43
N GLY A 48 31.24 6.63 12.34
CA GLY A 48 32.04 7.78 11.88
C GLY A 48 31.92 8.09 10.38
N PHE A 49 31.20 7.27 9.62
CA PHE A 49 30.99 7.46 8.18
C PHE A 49 29.59 8.00 7.87
N ASP A 50 29.51 9.10 7.11
CA ASP A 50 28.24 9.61 6.58
C ASP A 50 27.79 8.78 5.38
N MET A 51 26.76 7.97 5.58
CA MET A 51 26.10 7.15 4.57
C MET A 51 24.72 7.72 4.19
N GLY A 52 24.50 9.03 4.37
CA GLY A 52 23.21 9.68 4.13
C GLY A 52 22.66 9.47 2.70
N CYS A 53 23.52 9.13 1.74
CA CYS A 53 23.12 8.75 0.38
C CYS A 53 22.20 7.50 0.33
N VAL A 54 22.29 6.60 1.32
CA VAL A 54 21.45 5.38 1.43
C VAL A 54 20.03 5.69 1.89
N ARG A 55 19.82 6.84 2.54
CA ARG A 55 18.52 7.25 3.08
C ARG A 55 17.42 7.32 2.02
N LYS A 56 17.73 7.89 0.85
CA LYS A 56 16.76 8.10 -0.24
C LYS A 56 16.28 6.79 -0.89
N PRO A 57 17.15 5.84 -1.29
CA PRO A 57 16.68 4.55 -1.80
C PRO A 57 15.93 3.77 -0.71
N PHE A 58 16.42 3.77 0.53
CA PHE A 58 15.74 3.10 1.64
C PHE A 58 14.35 3.69 1.92
N SER A 59 14.17 5.02 1.81
CA SER A 59 12.88 5.65 2.04
C SER A 59 11.83 5.28 0.99
N ARG A 60 12.25 4.91 -0.24
CA ARG A 60 11.37 4.57 -1.37
C ARG A 60 11.02 3.08 -1.43
N GLN A 61 11.62 2.25 -0.61
CA GLN A 61 11.29 0.83 -0.57
C GLN A 61 10.05 0.62 0.31
N PRO A 62 8.98 -0.04 -0.20
CA PRO A 62 7.92 -0.55 0.67
C PRO A 62 8.51 -1.60 1.62
N LEU A 63 8.16 -1.51 2.90
CA LEU A 63 8.56 -2.52 3.89
C LEU A 63 7.41 -3.48 4.15
N VAL A 64 7.72 -4.70 4.58
CA VAL A 64 6.73 -5.66 5.07
C VAL A 64 7.07 -5.90 6.53
N ASP A 65 6.13 -5.57 7.41
CA ASP A 65 6.28 -5.74 8.86
C ASP A 65 4.91 -5.81 9.55
N CYS A 66 4.91 -6.29 10.79
CA CYS A 66 3.76 -6.27 11.69
C CYS A 66 3.50 -4.88 12.27
N VAL A 67 2.27 -4.39 12.13
CA VAL A 67 1.84 -3.12 12.72
C VAL A 67 0.96 -3.36 13.94
N PRO A 68 1.41 -2.99 15.16
CA PRO A 68 0.55 -3.01 16.33
C PRO A 68 -0.66 -2.06 16.21
N ILE A 69 -1.82 -2.45 16.73
CA ILE A 69 -3.05 -1.65 16.67
C ILE A 69 -2.87 -0.25 17.29
N GLN A 70 -1.99 -0.13 18.28
CA GLN A 70 -1.66 1.12 18.97
C GLN A 70 -0.96 2.14 18.06
N GLN A 71 -0.36 1.70 16.95
CA GLN A 71 0.25 2.58 15.96
C GLN A 71 -0.78 3.19 15.00
N LEU A 72 -1.99 2.61 14.88
CA LEU A 72 -3.02 3.08 13.96
C LEU A 72 -3.67 4.38 14.47
N LEU A 73 -3.76 5.39 13.62
CA LEU A 73 -4.29 6.72 13.96
C LEU A 73 -5.59 7.07 13.22
N THR A 74 -5.92 6.38 12.13
CA THR A 74 -7.10 6.66 11.30
C THR A 74 -8.08 5.49 11.28
N ASP A 75 -9.24 5.70 10.64
CA ASP A 75 -10.01 4.59 10.08
C ASP A 75 -9.31 3.95 8.87
N GLU A 76 -9.94 2.92 8.32
CA GLU A 76 -9.51 2.23 7.10
C GLU A 76 -10.29 2.72 5.88
N CYS A 77 -9.62 2.76 4.74
CA CYS A 77 -10.20 3.14 3.45
C CYS A 77 -10.05 1.99 2.47
N PHE A 78 -11.15 1.60 1.82
CA PHE A 78 -11.15 0.64 0.73
C PHE A 78 -10.49 1.26 -0.51
N ILE A 79 -9.55 0.52 -1.13
CA ILE A 79 -8.75 1.00 -2.25
C ILE A 79 -9.13 0.31 -3.55
N HIS A 80 -9.20 -1.02 -3.54
CA HIS A 80 -9.40 -1.81 -4.75
C HIS A 80 -10.00 -3.17 -4.42
N SER A 81 -10.77 -3.72 -5.35
CA SER A 81 -11.25 -5.10 -5.27
C SER A 81 -11.00 -5.81 -6.59
N THR A 82 -10.46 -7.02 -6.49
CA THR A 82 -10.28 -7.93 -7.61
C THR A 82 -11.23 -9.11 -7.46
N GLN A 83 -12.21 -9.19 -8.36
CA GLN A 83 -13.16 -10.30 -8.44
C GLN A 83 -12.58 -11.42 -9.31
N LEU A 84 -12.08 -12.48 -8.68
CA LEU A 84 -11.36 -13.57 -9.36
C LEU A 84 -12.24 -14.36 -10.33
N ASN A 85 -13.56 -14.32 -10.17
CA ASN A 85 -14.50 -14.96 -11.10
C ASN A 85 -14.55 -14.28 -12.48
N PHE A 86 -14.27 -12.97 -12.55
CA PHE A 86 -14.48 -12.15 -13.74
C PHE A 86 -13.24 -11.37 -14.19
N ALA A 87 -12.24 -11.23 -13.32
CA ALA A 87 -11.03 -10.47 -13.61
C ALA A 87 -10.31 -11.01 -14.86
N ARG A 88 -9.91 -10.13 -15.78
CA ARG A 88 -9.10 -10.54 -16.92
C ARG A 88 -7.72 -10.97 -16.46
N ASN A 89 -7.10 -11.91 -17.17
CA ASN A 89 -5.72 -12.33 -16.92
C ASN A 89 -4.73 -11.28 -17.46
N GLU A 90 -4.78 -10.10 -16.87
CA GLU A 90 -3.97 -8.94 -17.20
C GLU A 90 -3.33 -8.42 -15.90
N PRO A 91 -2.20 -7.67 -16.00
CA PRO A 91 -1.60 -7.10 -14.81
C PRO A 91 -2.55 -6.17 -14.06
N VAL A 92 -2.59 -6.27 -12.74
CA VAL A 92 -3.45 -5.42 -11.91
C VAL A 92 -2.86 -4.02 -11.87
N VAL A 93 -3.55 -3.09 -12.53
CA VAL A 93 -3.23 -1.66 -12.57
C VAL A 93 -4.45 -0.88 -12.11
N PHE A 94 -4.29 -0.03 -11.10
CA PHE A 94 -5.36 0.87 -10.66
C PHE A 94 -4.80 2.19 -10.13
N CYS A 95 -5.67 3.20 -10.07
CA CYS A 95 -5.45 4.44 -9.35
C CYS A 95 -6.74 4.79 -8.60
N SER A 96 -6.66 4.86 -7.28
CA SER A 96 -7.81 5.06 -6.40
C SER A 96 -7.61 6.28 -5.53
N ASN A 97 -8.64 7.13 -5.46
CA ASN A 97 -8.69 8.17 -4.43
C ASN A 97 -8.92 7.51 -3.07
N PHE A 98 -8.34 8.06 -2.02
CA PHE A 98 -8.63 7.66 -0.65
C PHE A 98 -8.89 8.88 0.23
N GLN A 99 -9.64 8.65 1.31
CA GLN A 99 -9.81 9.61 2.40
C GLN A 99 -9.77 8.83 3.72
N LEU A 100 -8.88 9.23 4.61
CA LEU A 100 -8.74 8.69 5.96
C LEU A 100 -9.18 9.75 6.96
N THR A 101 -10.03 9.36 7.91
CA THR A 101 -10.46 10.19 9.03
C THR A 101 -9.63 9.86 10.24
N VAL A 102 -8.97 10.86 10.81
CA VAL A 102 -8.13 10.71 11.98
C VAL A 102 -8.99 10.45 13.22
N ARG A 103 -8.68 9.38 13.95
CA ARG A 103 -9.38 8.93 15.16
C ARG A 103 -8.64 9.36 16.43
N ARG A 104 -7.32 9.44 16.38
CA ARG A 104 -6.46 9.84 17.51
C ARG A 104 -5.44 10.87 17.04
N ALA A 105 -5.20 11.90 17.86
CA ALA A 105 -4.13 12.87 17.62
C ALA A 105 -2.76 12.17 17.59
N GLY A 106 -1.85 12.67 16.77
CA GLY A 106 -0.51 12.10 16.65
C GLY A 106 0.21 12.53 15.38
N ILE A 107 1.20 11.72 15.00
CA ILE A 107 2.04 11.95 13.82
C ILE A 107 1.87 10.77 12.87
N ILE A 108 1.21 10.97 11.73
CA ILE A 108 1.17 9.96 10.68
C ILE A 108 2.45 10.08 9.86
N ASN A 109 3.30 9.05 9.90
CA ASN A 109 4.55 9.00 9.14
C ASN A 109 4.63 7.78 8.21
N MET A 110 3.60 6.93 8.20
CA MET A 110 3.43 5.86 7.24
C MET A 110 1.95 5.62 6.92
N LEU A 111 1.70 5.11 5.72
CA LEU A 111 0.44 4.46 5.39
C LEU A 111 0.65 2.95 5.35
N VAL A 112 -0.34 2.21 5.84
CA VAL A 112 -0.32 0.75 5.98
C VAL A 112 -1.31 0.18 4.99
N LEU A 113 -0.82 -0.68 4.10
CA LEU A 113 -1.61 -1.45 3.17
C LEU A 113 -1.78 -2.87 3.70
N TYR A 114 -3.01 -3.37 3.65
CA TYR A 114 -3.32 -4.76 3.95
C TYR A 114 -4.42 -5.24 3.01
N PHE A 115 -4.64 -6.54 2.98
CA PHE A 115 -5.71 -7.12 2.18
C PHE A 115 -6.60 -8.05 3.00
N ASP A 116 -7.79 -8.28 2.48
CA ASP A 116 -8.60 -9.43 2.85
C ASP A 116 -9.00 -10.21 1.61
N VAL A 117 -9.34 -11.48 1.82
CA VAL A 117 -9.88 -12.34 0.78
C VAL A 117 -11.15 -13.01 1.27
N GLY A 118 -12.16 -12.99 0.41
CA GLY A 118 -13.47 -13.59 0.68
C GLY A 118 -13.61 -14.94 -0.01
N PHE A 119 -14.11 -15.91 0.73
CA PHE A 119 -14.50 -17.22 0.22
C PHE A 119 -16.02 -17.24 0.07
N PRO A 120 -16.54 -17.64 -1.11
CA PRO A 120 -17.97 -17.73 -1.34
C PRO A 120 -18.58 -18.71 -0.33
N ALA A 121 -19.60 -18.26 0.37
CA ALA A 121 -20.39 -19.12 1.24
C ALA A 121 -21.16 -20.10 0.33
N GLY A 122 -20.87 -21.40 0.44
CA GLY A 122 -21.62 -22.42 -0.28
C GLY A 122 -23.04 -22.55 0.29
N LYS A 123 -23.37 -23.71 0.86
CA LYS A 123 -24.61 -23.91 1.65
C LYS A 123 -24.52 -23.36 3.09
N SER A 124 -23.38 -22.79 3.48
CA SER A 124 -23.20 -22.16 4.78
C SER A 124 -23.75 -20.74 4.74
N GLU A 125 -24.39 -20.27 5.81
CA GLU A 125 -25.00 -18.93 5.86
C GLU A 125 -23.97 -17.80 5.98
N LYS A 126 -22.71 -18.10 6.36
CA LYS A 126 -21.69 -17.09 6.60
C LYS A 126 -20.49 -17.23 5.66
N PRO A 127 -20.18 -16.21 4.85
CA PRO A 127 -18.92 -16.13 4.11
C PRO A 127 -17.72 -16.20 5.06
N VAL A 128 -16.66 -16.87 4.62
CA VAL A 128 -15.39 -16.92 5.36
C VAL A 128 -14.47 -15.85 4.78
N THR A 129 -13.79 -15.11 5.64
CA THR A 129 -12.82 -14.09 5.25
C THR A 129 -11.50 -14.36 5.94
N LEU A 130 -10.40 -14.30 5.18
CA LEU A 130 -9.05 -14.20 5.72
C LEU A 130 -8.60 -12.75 5.56
N SER A 131 -8.18 -12.11 6.64
CA SER A 131 -7.76 -10.71 6.64
C SER A 131 -6.35 -10.59 7.21
N THR A 132 -5.51 -9.78 6.56
CA THR A 132 -4.18 -9.40 7.04
C THR A 132 -4.19 -8.05 7.74
N SER A 133 -5.37 -7.52 8.08
CA SER A 133 -5.50 -6.27 8.83
C SER A 133 -4.67 -6.31 10.11
N PRO A 134 -4.02 -5.20 10.50
CA PRO A 134 -3.44 -5.04 11.83
C PRO A 134 -4.39 -5.37 13.00
N ARG A 135 -5.71 -5.33 12.75
CA ARG A 135 -6.75 -5.65 13.75
C ARG A 135 -7.13 -7.13 13.79
N SER A 136 -6.65 -7.91 12.82
CA SER A 136 -6.90 -9.34 12.70
C SER A 136 -5.76 -10.14 13.33
N PRO A 137 -5.96 -11.45 13.61
CA PRO A 137 -4.86 -12.33 14.00
C PRO A 137 -3.71 -12.29 12.98
N TRP A 138 -2.49 -12.49 13.49
CA TRP A 138 -1.27 -12.43 12.68
C TRP A 138 -1.29 -13.43 11.51
N THR A 139 -0.70 -13.01 10.39
CA THR A 139 -0.44 -13.86 9.22
C THR A 139 0.96 -13.59 8.69
N HIS A 140 1.57 -14.55 8.00
CA HIS A 140 2.90 -14.41 7.42
C HIS A 140 3.03 -13.33 6.33
N TRP A 141 1.91 -12.77 5.83
CA TRP A 141 1.92 -11.66 4.89
C TRP A 141 2.11 -10.31 5.56
N GLU A 142 1.82 -10.22 6.86
CA GLU A 142 1.90 -9.00 7.65
C GLU A 142 1.20 -7.82 6.93
N GLN A 143 1.81 -6.64 6.92
CA GLN A 143 1.32 -5.47 6.19
C GLN A 143 2.41 -4.80 5.38
N THR A 144 2.03 -4.13 4.30
CA THR A 144 2.95 -3.33 3.48
C THR A 144 2.97 -1.90 3.99
N LEU A 145 4.14 -1.39 4.35
CA LEU A 145 4.35 -0.06 4.92
C LEU A 145 4.89 0.91 3.86
N LEU A 146 4.19 2.03 3.70
CA LEU A 146 4.56 3.13 2.81
C LEU A 146 4.93 4.35 3.67
N HIS A 147 6.20 4.45 4.06
CA HIS A 147 6.68 5.57 4.87
C HIS A 147 6.66 6.89 4.09
N LEU A 148 6.15 7.93 4.73
CA LEU A 148 6.13 9.28 4.19
C LEU A 148 7.51 9.93 4.32
N ASP A 149 7.82 10.85 3.40
CA ASP A 149 9.00 11.71 3.55
C ASP A 149 8.70 12.87 4.50
N GLU A 150 7.49 13.45 4.41
CA GLU A 150 6.99 14.47 5.32
C GLU A 150 5.90 13.90 6.24
N PRO A 151 6.10 13.91 7.56
CA PRO A 151 5.09 13.43 8.51
C PRO A 151 3.91 14.40 8.61
N LEU A 152 2.72 13.87 8.87
CA LEU A 152 1.49 14.65 9.06
C LEU A 152 1.18 14.76 10.55
N PHE A 153 1.15 15.99 11.06
CA PHE A 153 0.71 16.28 12.43
C PHE A 153 -0.81 16.44 12.42
N VAL A 154 -1.51 15.51 13.08
CA VAL A 154 -2.95 15.36 12.96
C VAL A 154 -3.67 15.44 14.30
N LYS A 155 -4.92 15.92 14.27
CA LYS A 155 -5.88 15.86 15.38
C LYS A 155 -7.12 15.03 15.02
N PRO A 156 -7.91 14.56 15.99
CA PRO A 156 -9.15 13.85 15.70
C PRO A 156 -10.06 14.64 14.75
N ASN A 157 -10.70 13.92 13.82
CA ASN A 157 -11.56 14.41 12.74
C ASN A 157 -10.86 15.14 11.58
N ASP A 158 -9.53 15.31 11.63
CA ASP A 158 -8.77 15.69 10.45
C ASP A 158 -8.96 14.67 9.33
N ARG A 159 -8.88 15.14 8.07
CA ARG A 159 -9.02 14.30 6.87
C ARG A 159 -7.75 14.31 6.06
N VAL A 160 -7.11 13.15 5.94
CA VAL A 160 -5.99 12.94 5.01
C VAL A 160 -6.58 12.42 3.71
N ARG A 161 -6.31 13.10 2.60
CA ARG A 161 -6.82 12.72 1.27
C ARG A 161 -5.67 12.43 0.35
N GLY A 162 -5.93 11.66 -0.70
CA GLY A 162 -4.89 11.36 -1.65
C GLY A 162 -5.32 10.45 -2.78
N LYS A 163 -4.32 10.04 -3.55
CA LYS A 163 -4.43 9.02 -4.59
C LYS A 163 -3.34 7.99 -4.40
N LEU A 164 -3.72 6.72 -4.45
CA LEU A 164 -2.79 5.61 -4.51
C LEU A 164 -2.95 4.92 -5.86
N ALA A 165 -1.86 4.84 -6.62
CA ALA A 165 -1.79 4.00 -7.80
C ALA A 165 -0.86 2.82 -7.56
N MET A 166 -1.20 1.69 -8.18
CA MET A 166 -0.41 0.45 -8.12
C MET A 166 -0.27 -0.08 -9.54
N MET A 167 0.95 -0.47 -9.91
CA MET A 167 1.25 -1.01 -11.24
C MET A 167 2.49 -1.92 -11.21
N PRO A 168 2.61 -2.88 -12.14
CA PRO A 168 3.84 -3.66 -12.29
C PRO A 168 5.04 -2.75 -12.57
N SER A 169 6.21 -3.18 -12.10
CA SER A 169 7.47 -2.55 -12.50
C SER A 169 7.76 -2.84 -13.97
N GLY A 170 8.20 -1.83 -14.72
CA GLY A 170 8.62 -2.01 -16.11
C GLY A 170 9.88 -2.87 -16.27
N MET A 171 10.69 -3.01 -15.21
CA MET A 171 11.92 -3.81 -15.24
C MET A 171 11.69 -5.29 -14.87
N ASP A 172 10.69 -5.56 -14.03
CA ASP A 172 10.34 -6.91 -13.56
C ASP A 172 8.82 -7.00 -13.39
N GLY A 173 8.18 -7.83 -14.22
CA GLY A 173 6.74 -8.06 -14.17
C GLY A 173 6.23 -8.73 -12.89
N ARG A 174 7.12 -9.12 -11.97
CA ARG A 174 6.78 -9.64 -10.63
C ARG A 174 6.81 -8.58 -9.54
N SER A 175 7.53 -7.49 -9.76
CA SER A 175 7.65 -6.38 -8.83
C SER A 175 6.50 -5.39 -9.04
N MET A 176 6.06 -4.74 -7.96
CA MET A 176 5.00 -3.73 -8.00
C MET A 176 5.54 -2.38 -7.55
N ASN A 177 5.13 -1.34 -8.27
CA ASN A 177 5.36 0.05 -7.92
C ASN A 177 4.08 0.66 -7.33
N PHE A 178 4.26 1.58 -6.39
CA PHE A 178 3.19 2.37 -5.81
C PHE A 178 3.47 3.85 -6.00
N ASP A 179 2.49 4.60 -6.49
CA ASP A 179 2.54 6.05 -6.54
C ASP A 179 1.54 6.62 -5.55
N LEU A 180 2.04 7.39 -4.59
CA LEU A 180 1.26 7.96 -3.50
C LEU A 180 1.26 9.48 -3.60
N ASN A 181 0.07 10.04 -3.79
CA ASN A 181 -0.18 11.46 -3.63
C ASN A 181 -0.93 11.69 -2.32
N ILE A 182 -0.49 12.66 -1.52
CA ILE A 182 -1.16 13.09 -0.29
C ILE A 182 -1.45 14.57 -0.38
N SER A 183 -2.68 14.93 0.00
CA SER A 183 -3.11 16.29 0.29
C SER A 183 -3.69 16.31 1.69
N PHE A 184 -3.05 17.08 2.57
CA PHE A 184 -3.44 17.24 3.95
C PHE A 184 -3.43 18.72 4.33
N ARG A 185 -4.50 19.16 5.00
CA ARG A 185 -4.63 20.50 5.56
C ARG A 185 -5.09 20.38 7.00
N GLY A 186 -4.14 20.53 7.93
CA GLY A 186 -4.41 20.72 9.35
C GLY A 186 -4.55 22.21 9.70
N ASP A 187 -4.68 22.50 10.99
CA ASP A 187 -4.86 23.88 11.47
C ASP A 187 -3.67 24.80 11.17
N ARG A 188 -2.46 24.25 11.27
CA ARG A 188 -1.19 25.00 11.13
C ARG A 188 -0.27 24.45 10.06
N THR A 189 -0.62 23.33 9.44
CA THR A 189 0.22 22.60 8.50
C THR A 189 -0.56 22.28 7.24
N ARG A 190 0.05 22.53 6.10
CA ARG A 190 -0.43 22.04 4.80
C ARG A 190 0.67 21.20 4.19
N VAL A 191 0.33 19.99 3.79
CA VAL A 191 1.23 19.04 3.14
C VAL A 191 0.60 18.63 1.82
N GLU A 192 1.37 18.81 0.75
CA GLU A 192 1.06 18.28 -0.58
C GLU A 192 2.31 17.50 -0.99
N SER A 193 2.22 16.18 -1.11
CA SER A 193 3.39 15.35 -1.37
C SER A 193 3.10 14.28 -2.41
N PHE A 194 4.09 13.99 -3.25
CA PHE A 194 4.09 12.86 -4.15
C PHE A 194 5.31 11.97 -3.86
N LYS A 195 5.09 10.66 -3.81
CA LYS A 195 6.15 9.69 -3.62
C LYS A 195 5.89 8.40 -4.38
N SER A 196 6.87 7.98 -5.15
CA SER A 196 6.91 6.66 -5.79
C SER A 196 7.69 5.67 -4.93
N PHE A 197 7.16 4.47 -4.79
CA PHE A 197 7.78 3.35 -4.13
C PHE A 197 8.03 2.21 -5.11
N SER A 198 9.18 1.56 -5.00
CA SER A 198 9.58 0.45 -5.88
C SER A 198 10.31 -0.63 -5.10
N SER A 199 9.94 -1.90 -5.30
CA SER A 199 10.60 -3.05 -4.68
C SER A 199 11.97 -3.38 -5.30
N ALA A 200 12.22 -2.93 -6.54
CA ALA A 200 13.50 -3.11 -7.20
C ALA A 200 14.48 -2.01 -6.77
N GLY A 201 15.52 -2.40 -6.02
CA GLY A 201 16.65 -1.53 -5.72
C GLY A 201 17.51 -1.29 -6.97
N SER A 202 17.05 -0.47 -7.91
CA SER A 202 17.85 0.06 -9.03
C SER A 202 17.12 1.22 -9.71
N LYS A 203 17.90 2.25 -10.06
CA LYS A 203 17.51 3.55 -10.65
C LYS A 203 16.24 3.52 -11.51
N CYS A 204 15.19 4.18 -11.04
CA CYS A 204 14.21 4.81 -11.94
C CYS A 204 14.49 6.31 -11.96
N ASP A 205 15.18 6.76 -13.01
CA ASP A 205 14.94 8.09 -13.56
C ASP A 205 13.54 8.04 -14.17
N ILE A 206 12.55 8.48 -13.40
CA ILE A 206 11.19 8.68 -13.90
C ILE A 206 11.28 9.84 -14.91
N ILE A 207 11.10 9.53 -16.18
CA ILE A 207 10.84 10.52 -17.22
C ILE A 207 9.62 11.31 -16.76
N ARG A 208 9.82 12.62 -16.53
CA ARG A 208 8.75 13.49 -16.09
C ARG A 208 7.70 13.65 -17.20
N PRO A 209 6.41 13.86 -16.88
CA PRO A 209 5.34 14.05 -17.87
C PRO A 209 5.57 15.23 -18.83
N ASP A 210 6.49 16.13 -18.49
CA ASP A 210 6.92 17.33 -19.24
C ASP A 210 7.78 17.02 -20.50
N GLN A 211 8.04 15.74 -20.81
CA GLN A 211 8.78 15.33 -22.03
C GLN A 211 7.90 14.70 -23.12
N LEU A 212 6.57 14.67 -22.96
CA LEU A 212 5.63 14.35 -24.04
C LEU A 212 5.05 15.65 -24.63
N GLY A 213 5.91 16.38 -25.33
CA GLY A 213 5.53 17.51 -26.16
C GLY A 213 5.11 17.04 -27.55
N THR A 214 3.87 17.40 -27.91
CA THR A 214 3.29 17.66 -29.24
C THR A 214 4.15 17.41 -30.49
N THR A 215 3.60 16.55 -31.37
CA THR A 215 3.79 16.43 -32.84
C THR A 215 5.21 16.31 -33.39
#